data_AF-A0A081DDG6-F1
#
_entry.id   AF-A0A081DDG6-F1
#
_cell.length_a   1.000
_cell.length_b   1.000
_cell.length_c   1.000
_cell.angle_alpha   90.00
_cell.angle_beta   90.00
_cell.angle_gamma   90.00
#
_symmetry.space_group_name_H-M   'P 1'
#
loop_
_entity.id
_entity.type
_entity.pdbx_description
1 polymer ?
#
loop_
_entity_poly.entity_id
_entity_poly.type
_entity_poly.pdbx_seq_one_letter_code
_entity_poly.pdbx_strand_id
1 'polypeptide(L)'
;MKQLLQKAIPKLYGFYFNLISLFSKKKAAQLALEVFSTPRRGRILEHQATFLNTARQQRITSEDCLYMLYHWKGNGPTVLLNHGWESNALDGNIYLMI
;
A
#
# COMPACT_ATOMS: atom_id res chain seq x y z
N MET A 1 -5.09 -3.92 -23.23
CA MET A 1 -3.68 -3.49 -23.07
C MET A 1 -3.22 -3.43 -21.61
N LYS A 2 -3.87 -2.68 -20.71
CA LYS A 2 -3.46 -2.56 -19.29
C LYS A 2 -3.26 -3.91 -18.57
N GLN A 3 -4.16 -4.87 -18.76
CA GLN A 3 -4.07 -6.18 -18.09
C GLN A 3 -2.90 -7.05 -18.59
N LEU A 4 -2.51 -6.92 -19.87
CA LEU A 4 -1.36 -7.64 -20.42
C LEU A 4 -0.05 -7.07 -19.85
N LEU A 5 0.07 -5.74 -19.79
CA LEU A 5 1.20 -5.07 -19.14
C LEU A 5 1.30 -5.43 -17.65
N GLN A 6 0.19 -5.41 -16.92
CA GLN A 6 0.17 -5.80 -15.50
C GLN A 6 0.66 -7.24 -15.27
N LYS A 7 0.35 -8.16 -16.18
CA LYS A 7 0.87 -9.55 -16.12
C LYS A 7 2.32 -9.69 -16.58
N ALA A 8 2.78 -8.81 -17.47
CA ALA A 8 4.14 -8.83 -18.00
C ALA A 8 5.16 -8.25 -16.99
N ILE A 9 4.77 -7.23 -16.22
CA ILE A 9 5.66 -6.54 -15.28
C ILE A 9 6.32 -7.51 -14.27
N PRO A 10 5.58 -8.38 -13.53
CA PRO A 10 6.21 -9.33 -12.61
C PRO A 10 7.17 -10.30 -13.30
N LYS A 11 6.85 -10.73 -14.53
CA LYS A 11 7.70 -11.62 -15.33
C LYS A 11 9.01 -10.93 -15.74
N LEU A 12 8.95 -9.65 -16.12
CA LEU A 12 10.12 -8.85 -16.45
C LEU A 12 11.03 -8.65 -15.24
N TYR A 13 10.46 -8.37 -14.06
CA TYR A 13 11.24 -8.32 -12.81
C TYR A 13 11.91 -9.65 -12.50
N GLY A 14 11.19 -10.77 -12.63
CA GLY A 14 11.77 -12.11 -12.47
C GLY A 14 12.93 -12.37 -13.44
N PHE A 15 12.75 -12.02 -14.72
CA PHE A 15 13.81 -12.14 -15.73
C PHE A 15 15.03 -11.26 -15.40
N TYR A 16 14.80 -10.01 -14.98
CA TYR A 16 15.85 -9.09 -14.56
C TYR A 16 16.69 -9.64 -13.40
N PHE A 17 16.04 -10.13 -12.33
CA PHE A 17 16.77 -10.74 -11.21
C PHE A 17 17.51 -12.01 -11.61
N ASN A 18 16.92 -12.84 -12.49
CA ASN A 18 17.57 -14.04 -13.02
C ASN A 18 18.85 -13.70 -13.79
N LEU A 19 18.83 -12.67 -14.65
CA LEU A 19 20.03 -12.21 -15.37
C LEU A 19 21.13 -11.74 -14.40
N ILE A 20 20.78 -10.97 -13.38
CA ILE A 20 21.75 -10.51 -12.37
C ILE A 20 22.30 -11.69 -11.57
N SER A 21 21.49 -12.70 -11.30
CA SER A 21 21.90 -13.88 -10.52
C SER A 21 23.00 -14.69 -11.20
N LEU A 22 23.12 -14.61 -12.54
CA LEU A 22 24.20 -15.23 -13.31
C LEU A 22 25.57 -14.62 -12.96
N PHE A 23 25.61 -13.33 -12.63
CA PHE A 23 26.84 -12.63 -12.24
C PHE A 23 27.03 -12.57 -10.72
N SER A 24 25.94 -12.40 -9.96
CA SER A 24 25.97 -12.35 -8.51
C SER A 24 24.61 -12.66 -7.88
N LYS A 25 24.51 -13.83 -7.25
CA LYS A 25 23.32 -14.25 -6.49
C LYS A 25 23.03 -13.31 -5.32
N LYS A 26 24.07 -12.85 -4.62
CA LYS A 26 23.93 -11.92 -3.47
C LYS A 26 23.32 -10.59 -3.91
N LYS A 27 23.79 -10.02 -5.02
CA LYS A 27 23.27 -8.76 -5.56
C LYS A 27 21.83 -8.91 -6.07
N ALA A 28 21.52 -10.02 -6.74
CA ALA A 28 20.15 -10.32 -7.17
C ALA A 28 19.18 -10.42 -5.97
N ALA A 29 19.58 -11.10 -4.89
CA ALA A 29 18.77 -11.22 -3.68
C ALA A 29 18.55 -9.87 -2.99
N GLN A 30 19.58 -9.04 -2.87
CA GLN A 30 19.47 -7.70 -2.28
C GLN A 30 18.50 -6.81 -3.07
N LEU A 31 18.63 -6.78 -4.40
CA LEU A 31 17.74 -5.99 -5.25
C LEU A 31 16.31 -6.50 -5.24
N ALA A 32 16.12 -7.83 -5.24
CA ALA A 32 14.79 -8.41 -5.13
C ALA A 32 14.14 -8.06 -3.80
N LEU A 33 14.89 -8.18 -2.70
CA LEU A 33 14.41 -7.81 -1.38
C LEU A 33 13.98 -6.35 -1.35
N GLU A 34 14.82 -5.43 -1.81
CA GLU A 34 14.51 -3.99 -1.85
C GLU A 34 13.23 -3.69 -2.66
N VAL A 35 13.06 -4.32 -3.83
CA VAL A 35 11.88 -4.11 -4.69
C VAL A 35 10.59 -4.66 -4.06
N PHE A 36 10.65 -5.77 -3.33
CA PHE A 36 9.47 -6.41 -2.72
C PHE A 36 9.21 -5.97 -1.27
N SER A 37 10.20 -5.39 -0.60
CA SER A 37 10.07 -4.83 0.76
C SER A 37 9.74 -3.34 0.76
N THR A 38 9.66 -2.70 -0.42
CA THR A 38 9.27 -1.29 -0.53
C THR A 38 7.78 -1.20 -0.87
N PRO A 39 6.92 -0.77 0.07
CA PRO A 39 5.50 -0.67 -0.18
C PRO A 39 5.24 0.41 -1.23
N ARG A 40 4.52 0.05 -2.30
CA ARG A 40 4.14 0.99 -3.35
C ARG A 40 2.91 1.76 -2.91
N ARG A 41 2.95 3.09 -3.08
CA ARG A 41 1.80 3.95 -2.77
C ARG A 41 0.61 3.56 -3.66
N GLY A 42 -0.44 3.03 -3.04
CA GLY A 42 -1.72 2.79 -3.70
C GLY A 42 -2.36 4.09 -4.19
N ARG A 43 -3.16 4.01 -5.26
CA ARG A 43 -3.91 5.16 -5.78
C ARG A 43 -5.33 5.10 -5.26
N ILE A 44 -5.74 6.10 -4.46
CA ILE A 44 -7.13 6.27 -4.04
C ILE A 44 -7.98 6.49 -5.31
N LEU A 45 -8.95 5.60 -5.53
CA LEU A 45 -9.91 5.74 -6.63
C LEU A 45 -10.96 6.80 -6.29
N GLU A 46 -11.61 7.37 -7.29
CA GLU A 46 -12.55 8.47 -7.09
C GLU A 46 -13.73 8.10 -6.18
N HIS A 47 -14.34 6.93 -6.40
CA HIS A 47 -15.38 6.41 -5.50
C HIS A 47 -14.84 6.19 -4.08
N GLN A 48 -13.54 5.91 -3.94
CA GLN A 48 -12.92 5.73 -2.65
C GLN A 48 -12.77 7.04 -1.88
N ALA A 49 -12.33 8.07 -2.60
CA ALA A 49 -12.28 9.42 -2.06
C ALA A 49 -13.67 9.92 -1.62
N THR A 50 -14.72 9.65 -2.40
CA THR A 50 -16.10 10.05 -2.06
C THR A 50 -16.55 9.49 -0.72
N PHE A 51 -16.29 8.21 -0.44
CA PHE A 51 -16.62 7.62 0.86
C PHE A 51 -15.75 8.18 1.98
N LEU A 52 -14.43 8.27 1.80
CA LEU A 52 -13.50 8.78 2.82
C LEU A 52 -13.78 10.25 3.20
N ASN A 53 -14.33 11.02 2.27
CA ASN A 53 -14.75 12.40 2.51
C ASN A 53 -16.03 12.52 3.37
N THR A 54 -16.76 11.43 3.59
CA THR A 54 -17.88 11.42 4.55
C THR A 54 -17.41 11.38 6.00
N ALA A 55 -16.18 10.96 6.24
CA ALA A 55 -15.61 10.87 7.58
C ALA A 55 -15.12 12.23 8.07
N ARG A 56 -15.10 12.42 9.39
CA ARG A 56 -14.29 13.49 9.99
C ARG A 56 -12.82 13.13 9.81
N GLN A 57 -12.10 13.97 9.08
CA GLN A 57 -10.67 13.81 8.79
C GLN A 57 -9.83 14.54 9.85
N GLN A 58 -8.84 13.84 10.41
CA GLN A 58 -7.86 14.42 11.34
C GLN A 58 -6.45 13.97 10.97
N ARG A 59 -5.49 14.89 10.99
CA ARG A 59 -4.08 14.56 10.88
C ARG A 59 -3.47 14.49 12.26
N ILE A 60 -2.74 13.42 12.53
CA ILE A 60 -2.04 13.21 13.79
C ILE A 60 -0.56 13.08 13.44
N THR A 61 0.29 13.81 14.14
CA THR A 61 1.74 13.66 14.03
C THR A 61 2.25 12.88 15.23
N SER A 62 3.02 11.83 14.99
CA SER A 62 3.78 11.15 16.04
C SER A 62 5.18 10.89 15.50
N GLU A 63 6.18 11.28 16.27
CA GLU A 63 7.59 11.30 15.83
C GLU A 63 7.72 12.06 14.49
N ASP A 64 8.27 11.42 13.46
CA ASP A 64 8.46 11.97 12.11
C ASP A 64 7.38 11.53 11.11
N CYS A 65 6.30 10.91 11.59
CA CYS A 65 5.24 10.36 10.76
C CYS A 65 3.94 11.18 10.86
N LEU A 66 3.31 11.42 9.71
CA LEU A 66 2.00 12.06 9.58
C LEU A 66 0.94 11.00 9.29
N TYR A 67 0.07 10.76 10.26
CA TYR A 67 -1.03 9.80 10.17
C TYR A 67 -2.33 10.49 9.78
N MET A 68 -3.14 9.82 8.97
CA MET A 68 -4.45 10.30 8.55
C MET A 68 -5.55 9.47 9.23
N LEU A 69 -6.31 10.09 10.12
CA LEU A 69 -7.44 9.47 10.80
C LEU A 69 -8.76 9.83 10.11
N TYR A 70 -9.56 8.82 9.82
CA TYR A 70 -10.94 8.98 9.36
C TYR A 70 -11.89 8.48 10.45
N HIS A 71 -12.73 9.37 10.97
CA HIS A 71 -13.63 9.05 12.07
C HIS A 71 -15.09 9.25 11.66
N TRP A 72 -15.88 8.18 11.78
CA TRP A 72 -17.34 8.22 11.66
C TRP A 72 -17.96 8.16 13.04
N LYS A 73 -18.78 9.17 13.37
CA LYS A 73 -19.46 9.24 14.67
C LYS A 73 -20.54 8.16 14.73
N GLY A 74 -20.48 7.31 15.74
CA GLY A 74 -21.51 6.32 16.07
C GLY A 74 -21.90 6.40 17.55
N ASN A 75 -22.98 5.69 17.92
CA ASN A 75 -23.49 5.65 19.30
C ASN A 75 -23.04 4.40 20.08
N GLY A 76 -22.28 3.51 19.45
CA GLY A 76 -21.80 2.25 20.04
C GLY A 76 -20.35 2.32 20.52
N PRO A 77 -19.76 1.17 20.90
CA PRO A 77 -18.34 1.07 21.23
C PRO A 77 -17.45 1.57 20.08
N THR A 78 -16.32 2.19 20.44
CA THR A 78 -15.33 2.65 19.45
C THR A 78 -14.51 1.45 18.96
N VAL A 79 -14.41 1.31 17.64
CA VAL A 79 -13.57 0.30 16.99
C VAL A 79 -12.47 1.01 16.22
N LEU A 80 -11.22 0.70 16.54
CA LEU A 80 -10.06 1.10 15.74
C LEU A 80 -9.73 -0.01 14.76
N LEU A 81 -9.68 0.32 13.49
CA LEU A 81 -9.32 -0.59 12.42
C LEU A 81 -7.96 -0.14 11.89
N ASN A 82 -6.98 -0.99 11.57
CA ASN A 82 -5.72 -0.56 10.94
C ASN A 82 -5.46 -1.36 9.67
N HIS A 83 -5.09 -0.71 8.57
CA HIS A 83 -4.86 -1.43 7.32
C HIS A 83 -3.51 -2.16 7.33
N GLY A 84 -3.42 -3.22 6.52
CA GLY A 84 -2.20 -3.99 6.33
C GLY A 84 -1.23 -3.36 5.32
N TRP A 85 -0.15 -4.08 5.03
CA TRP A 85 0.87 -3.72 4.06
C TRP A 85 0.29 -3.44 2.66
N GLU A 86 0.66 -2.30 2.05
CA GLU A 86 0.16 -1.78 0.76
C GLU A 86 -1.37 -1.57 0.60
N SER A 87 -2.16 -1.85 1.64
CA SER A 87 -3.60 -1.56 1.62
C SER A 87 -3.86 -0.07 1.89
N ASN A 88 -5.01 0.42 1.44
CA ASN A 88 -5.48 1.76 1.76
C ASN A 88 -6.79 1.68 2.55
N ALA A 89 -7.20 2.80 3.16
CA ALA A 89 -8.40 2.85 3.99
C ALA A 89 -9.66 2.27 3.30
N LEU A 90 -9.81 2.34 1.97
CA LEU A 90 -10.98 1.79 1.26
C LEU A 90 -10.75 0.51 0.45
N ASP A 91 -9.58 -0.13 0.56
CA ASP A 91 -9.38 -1.45 -0.03
C ASP A 91 -9.95 -2.50 0.94
N GLY A 92 -11.28 -2.64 0.91
CA GLY A 92 -12.07 -3.77 1.44
C GLY A 92 -11.46 -4.52 2.62
N ASN A 93 -11.88 -4.14 3.83
CA ASN A 93 -11.50 -4.60 5.17
C ASN A 93 -10.46 -3.71 5.87
N ILE A 94 -10.96 -2.90 6.82
CA ILE A 94 -10.26 -2.34 8.00
C ILE A 94 -9.60 -0.94 7.78
N TYR A 95 -10.12 0.11 8.47
CA TYR A 95 -9.81 1.56 8.36
C TYR A 95 -9.05 2.23 9.52
N LEU A 96 -7.75 2.49 9.35
CA LEU A 96 -6.94 3.61 9.90
C LEU A 96 -5.83 3.78 8.88
N MET A 97 -5.61 5.00 8.40
CA MET A 97 -4.55 5.28 7.43
C MET A 97 -3.26 5.55 8.19
N ILE A 98 -2.29 4.65 7.98
CA ILE A 98 -0.89 4.85 8.35
C ILE A 98 -0.34 5.99 7.50
#